data_AF-A0A2N1Z341-F1
#
_entry.id   AF-A0A2N1Z341-F1
#
_cell.length_a   1.000
_cell.length_b   1.000
_cell.length_c   1.000
_cell.angle_alpha   90.00
_cell.angle_beta   90.00
_cell.angle_gamma   90.00
#
_symmetry.space_group_name_H-M   'P 1'
#
loop_
_entity.id
_entity.type
_entity.pdbx_description
1 polymer ?
#
loop_
_entity_poly.entity_id
_entity_poly.type
_entity_poly.pdbx_seq_one_letter_code
_entity_poly.pdbx_strand_id
1 'polypeptide(L)'
;MNISDRNLCFEFLMRVTNRTKEEAQQFLFTLGKPARAGLLKDAKEWKSMGYPVRGAGAVTAPVTDPERVFETPARSTPDVEGPARKKAKKVLFSLLLPPAELEALRTLSDETGETVSSHVRQAIRTYLKGAQQ
;
A
#
# COMPACT_ATOMS: atom_id res chain seq x y z
N MET A 1 -21.72 14.52 2.16
CA MET A 1 -20.48 15.12 2.70
C MET A 1 -20.67 16.62 2.77
N ASN A 2 -20.70 17.15 3.99
CA ASN A 2 -21.05 18.54 4.25
C ASN A 2 -19.88 19.47 3.90
N ILE A 3 -20.12 20.77 3.81
CA ILE A 3 -19.07 21.76 3.49
C ILE A 3 -17.95 21.72 4.54
N SER A 4 -18.31 21.59 5.82
CA SER A 4 -17.36 21.46 6.92
C SER A 4 -16.50 20.20 6.82
N ASP A 5 -17.08 19.07 6.37
CA ASP A 5 -16.33 17.82 6.13
C ASP A 5 -15.32 17.98 4.98
N ARG A 6 -15.68 18.72 3.92
CA ARG A 6 -14.77 18.97 2.79
C ARG A 6 -13.61 19.85 3.20
N ASN A 7 -13.88 20.93 3.93
CA ASN A 7 -12.84 21.80 4.46
C ASN A 7 -11.89 21.04 5.38
N LEU A 8 -12.41 20.12 6.19
CA LEU A 8 -11.59 19.26 7.05
C LEU A 8 -10.68 18.34 6.24
N CYS A 9 -11.19 17.71 5.17
CA CYS A 9 -10.36 16.90 4.28
C CYS A 9 -9.31 17.73 3.54
N PHE A 10 -9.61 18.98 3.16
CA PHE A 10 -8.63 19.86 2.51
C PHE A 10 -7.50 20.26 3.47
N GLU A 11 -7.85 20.68 4.69
CA GLU A 11 -6.87 20.96 5.73
C GLU A 11 -5.99 19.75 6.02
N PHE A 12 -6.59 18.56 6.11
CA PHE A 12 -5.85 17.30 6.28
C PHE A 12 -4.89 17.04 5.11
N LEU A 13 -5.35 17.12 3.87
CA LEU A 13 -4.49 16.90 2.70
C LEU A 13 -3.36 17.93 2.61
N MET A 14 -3.63 19.20 2.89
CA MET A 14 -2.62 20.25 2.86
C MET A 14 -1.58 20.07 3.98
N ARG A 15 -2.02 19.84 5.22
CA ARG A 15 -1.14 19.76 6.40
C ARG A 15 -0.36 18.45 6.47
N VAL A 16 -0.96 17.37 6.01
CA VAL A 16 -0.40 16.03 6.21
C VAL A 16 0.31 15.52 4.97
N THR A 17 -0.27 15.75 3.78
CA THR A 17 0.34 15.30 2.53
C THR A 17 1.16 16.38 1.82
N ASN A 18 1.27 17.59 2.40
CA ASN A 18 1.93 18.76 1.81
C ASN A 18 1.45 19.09 0.38
N ARG A 19 0.21 18.74 0.07
CA ARG A 19 -0.39 19.01 -1.25
C ARG A 19 -0.87 20.44 -1.32
N THR A 20 -0.83 21.01 -2.52
CA THR A 20 -1.45 22.32 -2.77
C THR A 20 -2.97 22.20 -2.73
N LYS A 21 -3.66 23.34 -2.61
CA LYS A 21 -5.13 23.38 -2.53
C LYS A 21 -5.77 22.80 -3.80
N GLU A 22 -5.15 23.03 -4.94
CA GLU A 22 -5.57 22.55 -6.26
C GLU A 22 -5.42 21.03 -6.36
N GLU A 23 -4.30 20.49 -5.89
CA GLU A 23 -4.07 19.04 -5.84
C GLU A 23 -5.01 18.35 -4.86
N ALA A 24 -5.29 18.96 -3.71
CA ALA A 24 -6.24 18.43 -2.74
C ALA A 24 -7.67 18.41 -3.30
N GLN A 25 -8.06 19.43 -4.07
CA GLN A 25 -9.33 19.46 -4.82
C GLN A 25 -9.39 18.37 -5.88
N GLN A 26 -8.39 18.28 -6.75
CA GLN A 26 -8.32 17.24 -7.78
C GLN A 26 -8.38 15.85 -7.14
N PHE A 27 -7.65 15.63 -6.04
CA PHE A 27 -7.65 14.37 -5.30
C PHE A 27 -9.05 14.05 -4.76
N LEU A 28 -9.72 15.01 -4.10
CA LEU A 28 -11.06 14.76 -3.55
C LEU A 28 -12.10 14.48 -4.65
N PHE A 29 -12.01 15.14 -5.81
CA PHE A 29 -12.92 14.93 -6.93
C PHE A 29 -12.64 13.63 -7.71
N THR A 30 -11.38 13.24 -7.86
CA THR A 30 -10.97 11.99 -8.53
C THR A 30 -11.18 10.75 -7.65
N LEU A 31 -11.19 10.90 -6.33
CA LEU A 31 -11.48 9.81 -5.41
C LEU A 31 -12.92 9.30 -5.55
N GLY A 32 -13.08 7.98 -5.60
CA GLY A 32 -14.38 7.32 -5.54
C GLY A 32 -15.08 7.49 -4.18
N LYS A 33 -16.42 7.31 -4.15
CA LYS A 33 -17.26 7.40 -2.94
C LYS A 33 -16.69 6.67 -1.69
N PRO A 34 -16.20 5.42 -1.77
CA PRO A 34 -15.67 4.73 -0.59
C PRO A 34 -14.36 5.33 -0.09
N ALA A 35 -13.50 5.81 -1.00
CA ALA A 35 -12.22 6.41 -0.63
C ALA A 35 -12.40 7.79 0.02
N ARG A 36 -13.42 8.55 -0.39
CA ARG A 36 -13.81 9.81 0.28
C ARG A 36 -14.27 9.60 1.72
N ALA A 37 -14.98 8.50 1.99
CA ALA A 37 -15.41 8.14 3.34
C ALA A 37 -14.22 7.77 4.23
N GLY A 38 -13.23 7.04 3.68
CA GLY A 38 -11.96 6.75 4.35
C GLY A 38 -11.20 8.03 4.69
N LEU A 39 -11.00 8.91 3.70
CA LEU A 39 -10.31 10.19 3.89
C LEU A 39 -10.97 11.07 4.96
N LEU A 40 -12.30 11.11 5.00
CA LEU A 40 -13.02 11.87 6.02
C LEU A 40 -12.84 11.28 7.42
N LYS A 41 -12.74 9.97 7.54
CA LYS A 41 -12.45 9.30 8.81
C LYS A 41 -11.06 9.68 9.29
N ASP A 42 -10.07 9.59 8.40
CA ASP A 42 -8.67 9.93 8.70
C ASP A 42 -8.53 11.43 9.06
N ALA A 43 -9.24 12.32 8.35
CA ALA A 43 -9.22 13.75 8.63
C ALA A 43 -9.89 14.12 9.97
N LYS A 44 -10.95 13.39 10.37
CA LYS A 44 -11.56 13.53 11.70
C LYS A 44 -10.65 13.03 12.80
N GLU A 45 -9.98 11.91 12.56
CA GLU A 45 -9.00 11.33 13.48
C GLU A 45 -7.79 12.25 13.67
N TRP A 46 -7.26 12.82 12.59
CA TRP A 46 -6.21 13.85 12.63
C TRP A 46 -6.61 15.07 13.47
N LYS A 47 -7.82 15.61 13.26
CA LYS A 47 -8.29 16.77 14.03
C LYS A 47 -8.52 16.45 15.51
N SER A 48 -8.90 15.21 15.82
CA SER A 48 -9.10 14.77 17.20
C SER A 48 -7.79 14.45 17.93
N MET A 49 -6.79 13.91 17.23
CA MET A 49 -5.53 13.47 17.84
C MET A 49 -4.43 14.54 17.79
N GLY A 50 -4.53 15.53 16.88
CA GLY A 50 -3.51 16.58 16.72
C GLY A 50 -2.27 16.14 15.94
N TYR A 51 -2.20 14.88 15.52
CA TYR A 51 -1.15 14.31 14.67
C TYR A 51 -1.77 13.33 13.66
N PRO A 52 -1.19 13.18 12.46
CA PRO A 52 -1.75 12.34 11.41
C PRO A 52 -1.65 10.87 11.80
N VAL A 53 -2.79 10.28 12.13
CA VAL A 53 -2.90 8.84 12.33
C VAL A 53 -3.04 8.22 10.95
N ARG A 54 -2.12 7.29 10.64
CA ARG A 54 -1.97 6.56 9.37
C ARG A 54 -1.32 7.33 8.21
N GLY A 55 0.01 7.26 8.16
CA GLY A 55 0.76 6.96 6.94
C GLY A 55 0.49 7.83 5.70
N ALA A 56 0.14 9.09 5.88
CA ALA A 56 -0.07 10.04 4.79
C ALA A 56 1.26 10.59 4.24
N GLY A 57 2.21 9.68 4.02
CA GLY A 57 3.52 9.89 3.41
C GLY A 57 3.80 8.89 2.28
N ALA A 58 2.78 8.39 1.58
CA ALA A 58 2.97 7.45 0.47
C ALA A 58 2.43 7.98 -0.87
N VAL A 59 2.75 9.24 -1.17
CA VAL A 59 2.68 9.86 -2.51
C VAL A 59 3.46 11.18 -2.36
N THR A 60 4.81 11.22 -2.40
CA THR A 60 5.65 11.08 -3.61
C THR A 60 7.14 10.82 -3.27
N ALA A 61 7.74 9.75 -3.86
CA ALA A 61 9.16 9.50 -4.24
C ALA A 61 10.32 9.73 -3.20
N PRO A 62 11.60 9.45 -3.54
CA PRO A 62 12.37 8.25 -3.16
C PRO A 62 13.44 8.45 -2.07
N VAL A 63 13.91 7.34 -1.46
CA VAL A 63 15.12 7.17 -0.59
C VAL A 63 15.00 7.88 0.77
N THR A 64 14.99 7.24 1.96
CA THR A 64 16.06 6.45 2.60
C THR A 64 15.51 5.82 3.90
N ASP A 65 16.12 4.72 4.31
CA ASP A 65 15.92 3.80 5.45
C ASP A 65 16.07 4.45 6.87
N PRO A 66 16.11 3.72 8.02
CA PRO A 66 15.05 3.04 8.80
C PRO A 66 14.99 3.48 10.28
N GLU A 67 13.87 3.33 10.98
CA GLU A 67 13.78 2.81 12.37
C GLU A 67 12.40 3.07 12.98
N ARG A 68 12.00 2.13 13.86
CA ARG A 68 11.05 2.31 14.98
C ARG A 68 9.57 2.51 14.61
N VAL A 69 8.57 1.99 15.33
CA VAL A 69 8.40 1.06 16.46
C VAL A 69 6.87 1.06 16.65
N PHE A 70 6.25 -0.12 16.84
CA PHE A 70 4.96 -0.31 17.56
C PHE A 70 3.71 0.35 16.89
N GLU A 71 2.44 0.02 17.09
CA GLU A 71 1.66 -0.88 17.94
C GLU A 71 0.22 -0.95 17.36
N THR A 72 -0.52 -2.00 17.73
CA THR A 72 -1.98 -2.28 17.57
C THR A 72 -2.93 -1.19 18.16
N PRO A 73 -4.29 -1.20 17.99
CA PRO A 73 -5.20 -2.35 17.86
C PRO A 73 -6.44 -2.23 16.91
N ALA A 74 -7.20 -3.33 16.91
CA ALA A 74 -8.34 -3.77 16.10
C ALA A 74 -9.66 -3.00 16.21
N ARG A 75 -10.57 -3.19 15.21
CA ARG A 75 -11.99 -3.63 15.35
C ARG A 75 -12.65 -3.75 13.96
N SER A 76 -12.77 -4.94 13.36
CA SER A 76 -13.87 -5.94 13.44
C SER A 76 -15.13 -5.60 12.66
N THR A 77 -15.36 -6.32 11.56
CA THR A 77 -16.70 -6.69 11.05
C THR A 77 -16.69 -8.19 10.73
N PRO A 78 -17.76 -8.92 11.04
CA PRO A 78 -17.85 -10.36 10.79
C PRO A 78 -18.29 -10.60 9.34
N ASP A 79 -17.76 -11.64 8.70
CA ASP A 79 -18.56 -12.71 8.08
C ASP A 79 -17.65 -13.65 7.25
N VAL A 80 -18.02 -14.93 7.26
CA VAL A 80 -17.44 -16.10 6.57
C VAL A 80 -16.19 -16.73 7.20
N GLU A 81 -16.52 -17.72 8.02
CA GLU A 81 -15.69 -18.74 8.67
C GLU A 81 -14.99 -19.63 7.63
N GLY A 82 -13.78 -19.23 7.24
CA GLY A 82 -12.74 -20.14 6.77
C GLY A 82 -11.55 -20.03 7.72
N PRO A 83 -10.72 -21.08 7.94
CA PRO A 83 -9.56 -20.98 8.80
C PRO A 83 -8.72 -19.81 8.31
N ALA A 84 -8.71 -18.73 9.08
CA ALA A 84 -8.08 -17.47 8.73
C ALA A 84 -6.61 -17.75 8.50
N ARG A 85 -6.23 -17.92 7.23
CA ARG A 85 -4.84 -18.04 6.80
C ARG A 85 -4.19 -16.74 7.25
N LYS A 86 -3.47 -16.79 8.37
CA LYS A 86 -2.69 -15.68 8.92
C LYS A 86 -1.96 -15.07 7.73
N LYS A 87 -2.35 -13.85 7.33
CA LYS A 87 -1.76 -13.21 6.14
C LYS A 87 -0.26 -13.17 6.37
N ALA A 88 0.48 -13.96 5.61
CA ALA A 88 1.93 -14.05 5.77
C ALA A 88 2.50 -12.65 5.61
N LYS A 89 3.39 -12.25 6.54
CA LYS A 89 4.07 -10.97 6.46
C LYS A 89 4.80 -10.90 5.12
N LYS A 90 4.54 -9.85 4.34
CA LYS A 90 5.19 -9.67 3.04
C LYS A 90 6.62 -9.21 3.31
N VAL A 91 7.58 -10.11 3.12
CA VAL A 91 9.01 -9.81 3.27
C VAL A 91 9.57 -9.46 1.90
N LEU A 92 10.31 -8.35 1.83
CA LEU A 92 11.06 -7.96 0.64
C LEU A 92 12.40 -8.68 0.65
N PHE A 93 12.84 -9.12 -0.52
CA PHE A 93 14.12 -9.79 -0.71
C PHE A 93 14.79 -9.22 -1.96
N SER A 94 16.12 -9.20 -1.93
CA SER A 94 16.96 -8.84 -3.08
C SER A 94 17.69 -10.08 -3.56
N LEU A 95 17.74 -10.29 -4.88
CA LEU A 95 18.44 -11.41 -5.50
C LEU A 95 19.57 -10.87 -6.36
N LEU A 96 20.73 -11.50 -6.27
CA LEU A 96 21.85 -11.28 -7.18
C LEU A 96 21.73 -12.31 -8.30
N LEU A 97 21.59 -11.84 -9.53
CA LEU A 97 21.50 -12.67 -10.73
C LEU A 97 22.51 -12.18 -11.77
N PRO A 98 23.06 -13.09 -12.59
CA PRO A 98 23.78 -12.69 -13.79
C PRO A 98 22.91 -11.80 -14.69
N PRO A 99 23.49 -10.80 -15.38
CA PRO A 99 22.73 -9.86 -16.18
C PRO A 99 21.94 -10.53 -17.31
N ALA A 100 22.50 -11.57 -17.93
CA ALA A 100 21.83 -12.33 -18.99
C ALA A 100 20.54 -13.02 -18.50
N GLU A 101 20.54 -13.57 -17.29
CA GLU A 101 19.37 -14.23 -16.71
C GLU A 101 18.29 -13.22 -16.31
N LEU A 102 18.72 -12.04 -15.84
CA LEU A 102 17.82 -10.96 -15.50
C LEU A 102 17.09 -10.42 -16.74
N GLU A 103 17.80 -10.26 -17.86
CA GLU A 103 17.20 -9.86 -19.14
C GLU A 103 16.19 -10.90 -19.64
N ALA A 104 16.54 -12.19 -19.60
CA ALA A 104 15.61 -13.25 -19.99
C ALA A 104 14.31 -13.23 -19.16
N LEU A 105 14.43 -13.01 -17.84
CA LEU A 105 13.26 -12.86 -16.97
C LEU A 105 12.42 -11.62 -17.29
N ARG A 106 13.04 -10.53 -17.72
CA ARG A 106 12.32 -9.31 -18.15
C ARG A 106 11.56 -9.55 -19.44
N THR A 107 12.18 -10.16 -20.45
CA THR A 107 11.51 -10.52 -21.70
C THR A 107 10.29 -11.40 -21.43
N LEU A 108 10.44 -12.41 -20.57
CA LEU A 108 9.33 -13.29 -20.18
C LEU A 108 8.23 -12.54 -19.39
N SER A 109 8.62 -11.55 -18.57
CA SER A 109 7.69 -10.65 -17.88
C SER A 109 6.85 -9.83 -18.88
N ASP A 110 7.48 -9.30 -19.92
CA ASP A 110 6.83 -8.49 -20.94
C ASP A 110 5.88 -9.31 -21.83
N GLU A 111 6.26 -10.55 -22.17
CA GLU A 111 5.44 -11.46 -22.98
C GLU A 111 4.17 -11.95 -22.25
N THR A 112 4.30 -12.25 -20.96
CA THR A 112 3.22 -12.83 -20.15
C THR A 112 2.35 -11.77 -19.45
N GLY A 113 2.84 -10.54 -19.34
CA GLY A 113 2.22 -9.47 -18.55
C GLY A 113 2.32 -9.66 -17.03
N GLU A 114 3.00 -10.71 -16.57
CA GLU A 114 3.25 -10.95 -15.15
C GLU A 114 4.58 -10.35 -14.70
N THR A 115 4.70 -9.97 -13.42
CA THR A 115 5.96 -9.42 -12.87
C THR A 115 7.08 -10.47 -12.79
N VAL A 116 8.34 -10.05 -12.95
CA VAL A 116 9.54 -10.89 -12.69
C VAL A 116 9.47 -11.63 -11.34
N SER A 117 9.01 -10.96 -10.28
CA SER A 117 8.84 -11.60 -8.96
C SER A 117 7.80 -12.73 -8.95
N SER A 118 6.80 -12.69 -9.83
CA SER A 118 5.82 -13.77 -10.02
C SER A 118 6.52 -15.01 -10.56
N HIS A 119 7.25 -14.85 -11.65
CA HIS A 119 8.01 -15.92 -12.31
C HIS A 119 9.04 -16.55 -11.39
N VAL A 120 9.79 -15.75 -10.64
CA VAL A 120 10.74 -16.24 -9.63
C VAL A 120 10.04 -17.08 -8.56
N ARG A 121 8.90 -16.61 -8.02
CA ARG A 121 8.14 -17.38 -7.02
C ARG A 121 7.57 -18.66 -7.60
N GLN A 122 7.11 -18.65 -8.84
CA GLN A 122 6.60 -19.83 -9.52
C GLN A 122 7.70 -20.86 -9.73
N ALA A 123 8.86 -20.45 -10.22
CA ALA A 123 10.02 -21.31 -10.38
C ALA A 123 10.45 -21.93 -9.04
N ILE A 124 10.52 -21.14 -7.96
CA ILE A 124 10.84 -21.64 -6.61
C ILE A 124 9.79 -22.66 -6.14
N ARG A 125 8.49 -22.39 -6.31
CA ARG A 125 7.44 -23.35 -5.92
C ARG A 125 7.55 -24.67 -6.69
N THR A 126 7.79 -24.61 -7.99
CA THR A 126 7.95 -25.80 -8.84
C THR A 126 9.18 -26.60 -8.42
N TYR A 127 10.30 -25.92 -8.17
CA TYR A 127 11.53 -26.54 -7.69
C TYR A 127 11.33 -27.23 -6.34
N LEU A 128 10.73 -26.53 -5.36
CA LEU A 128 10.47 -27.10 -4.03
C LEU A 128 9.48 -28.29 -4.09
N LYS A 129 8.49 -28.25 -4.97
CA LYS A 129 7.55 -29.36 -5.17
C LYS A 129 8.25 -30.59 -5.77
N GLY A 130 9.21 -30.39 -6.67
CA GLY A 130 10.01 -31.47 -7.27
C GLY A 130 11.08 -32.03 -6.33
N ALA A 131 11.61 -31.20 -5.42
CA ALA A 131 12.63 -31.60 -4.45
C ALA A 131 12.10 -32.37 -3.23
N GLN A 132 10.78 -32.49 -3.08
CA GLN A 132 10.12 -33.25 -2.01
C GLN A 132 9.68 -34.66 -2.43
N GLN A 133 10.16 -35.14 -3.57
CA GLN A 133 10.03 -36.53 -4.02
C GLN A 133 11.35 -37.27 -3.82
#